data_AF-A0A1N6M9K8-F1
#
_entry.id   AF-A0A1N6M9K8-F1
#
_cell.length_a   1.000
_cell.length_b   1.000
_cell.length_c   1.000
_cell.angle_alpha   90.00
_cell.angle_beta   90.00
_cell.angle_gamma   90.00
#
_symmetry.space_group_name_H-M   'P 1'
#
loop_
_entity.id
_entity.type
_entity.pdbx_description
1 polymer ?
#
loop_
_entity_poly.entity_id
_entity_poly.type
_entity_poly.pdbx_seq_one_letter_code
_entity_poly.pdbx_strand_id
1 'polypeptide(L)'
;MQKMQQLIHFTLALFMVSGCSATKQVQNIVSPPAADSVCCTRYQEVYWTPLNASDNIKLKIDSSSPVRNFSSGRSYFGAFQFSPRSGTVNLTLKSLVFNDQIFMPTLVFLDANYHPQKTFQIDPHQLRFSDVFEPDRLEQSYQINAEQTPYLIIFTQPNQVGQTITIPHPAKRRAIEDGAPLPIVADIPVTTGYQGSLTMTVETESIRQHALQQSPPTSGNRAMVNTPTSPKSNIKNNRWQHTAPPQAESTHYYRSAIEHAVSEHDIAKALALLDEAKALRIPDIQQTFIHAINMMQSEKCRK
;
A
#
# COMPACT_ATOMS: atom_id res chain seq x y z
N MET A 1 -59.15 11.55 -75.16
CA MET A 1 -60.46 11.03 -74.70
C MET A 1 -60.10 9.89 -73.75
N GLN A 2 -60.45 9.84 -72.46
CA GLN A 2 -61.63 10.29 -71.75
C GLN A 2 -61.32 10.25 -70.25
N LYS A 3 -61.68 11.32 -69.54
CA LYS A 3 -61.69 11.42 -68.07
C LYS A 3 -62.81 10.55 -67.49
N MET A 4 -62.56 9.92 -66.33
CA MET A 4 -63.47 9.52 -65.22
C MET A 4 -62.80 8.32 -64.54
N GLN A 5 -62.66 8.17 -63.23
CA GLN A 5 -63.39 8.65 -62.05
C GLN A 5 -62.43 8.34 -60.87
N GLN A 6 -61.92 9.32 -60.15
CA GLN A 6 -62.41 9.75 -58.83
C GLN A 6 -62.72 8.64 -57.80
N LEU A 7 -62.12 8.86 -56.62
CA LEU A 7 -62.41 8.32 -55.29
C LEU A 7 -62.04 6.86 -55.00
N ILE A 8 -60.93 6.68 -54.29
CA ILE A 8 -60.95 6.24 -52.89
C ILE A 8 -59.78 6.92 -52.17
N HIS A 9 -60.12 7.86 -51.29
CA HIS A 9 -59.24 8.29 -50.21
C HIS A 9 -59.21 7.15 -49.19
N PHE A 10 -58.10 6.44 -49.10
CA PHE A 10 -57.79 5.65 -47.91
C PHE A 10 -56.45 6.12 -47.37
N THR A 11 -56.59 6.98 -46.37
CA THR A 11 -55.60 7.36 -45.38
C THR A 11 -54.75 6.16 -44.96
N LEU A 12 -53.47 6.15 -45.32
CA LEU A 12 -52.45 5.38 -44.61
C LEU A 12 -51.19 6.22 -44.49
N ALA A 13 -51.29 7.26 -43.65
CA ALA A 13 -50.12 7.89 -43.06
C ALA A 13 -49.48 6.86 -42.12
N LEU A 14 -48.59 6.04 -42.68
CA LEU A 14 -47.77 5.10 -41.93
C LEU A 14 -46.77 5.91 -41.11
N PHE A 15 -47.15 6.23 -39.88
CA PHE A 15 -46.27 6.73 -38.84
C PHE A 15 -45.21 5.65 -38.56
N MET A 16 -44.06 5.75 -39.22
CA MET A 16 -42.83 5.09 -38.79
C MET A 16 -42.36 5.77 -37.51
N VAL A 17 -42.94 5.38 -36.36
CA VAL A 17 -42.33 5.66 -35.06
C VAL A 17 -41.15 4.70 -34.94
N SER A 18 -40.00 5.14 -35.44
CA SER A 18 -38.71 4.55 -35.09
C SER A 18 -38.44 4.89 -33.62
N GLY A 19 -38.98 4.07 -32.73
CA GLY A 19 -38.59 4.05 -31.33
C GLY A 19 -37.17 3.53 -31.23
N CYS A 20 -36.19 4.44 -31.24
CA CYS A 20 -34.85 4.13 -30.76
C CYS A 20 -34.94 3.85 -29.26
N SER A 21 -35.29 2.63 -28.89
CA SER A 21 -34.99 2.11 -27.57
C SER A 21 -33.47 1.92 -27.52
N ALA A 22 -32.76 3.01 -27.24
CA ALA A 22 -31.38 2.93 -26.82
C ALA A 22 -31.37 2.18 -25.49
N THR A 23 -31.22 0.87 -25.55
CA THR A 23 -30.86 0.05 -24.40
C THR A 23 -29.63 0.71 -23.80
N LYS A 24 -29.80 1.41 -22.68
CA LYS A 24 -28.69 1.82 -21.81
C LYS A 24 -28.03 0.53 -21.37
N GLN A 25 -27.00 0.12 -22.10
CA GLN A 25 -25.96 -0.74 -21.54
C GLN A 25 -25.50 0.00 -20.29
N VAL A 26 -25.79 -0.55 -19.11
CA VAL A 26 -25.27 -0.04 -17.84
C VAL A 26 -23.77 -0.31 -17.87
N GLN A 27 -23.04 0.58 -18.54
CA GLN A 27 -21.60 0.65 -18.40
C GLN A 27 -21.37 1.19 -17.00
N ASN A 28 -20.87 0.35 -16.10
CA ASN A 28 -20.31 0.82 -14.84
C ASN A 28 -19.12 1.72 -15.21
N ILE A 29 -19.35 3.03 -15.31
CA ILE A 29 -18.33 4.00 -15.67
C ILE A 29 -17.44 4.20 -14.44
N VAL A 30 -16.47 3.32 -14.25
CA VAL A 30 -15.49 3.45 -13.18
C VAL A 30 -14.55 4.60 -13.55
N SER A 31 -14.79 5.77 -12.94
CA SER A 31 -14.07 7.00 -13.29
C SER A 31 -12.66 7.02 -12.68
N PRO A 32 -11.65 7.51 -13.41
CA PRO A 32 -10.30 7.66 -12.87
C PRO A 32 -10.26 8.69 -11.73
N PRO A 33 -9.21 8.64 -10.88
CA PRO A 33 -8.99 9.67 -9.87
C PRO A 33 -8.91 11.08 -10.48
N ALA A 34 -9.29 12.09 -9.71
CA ALA A 34 -9.28 13.49 -10.14
C ALA A 34 -7.84 13.96 -10.50
N ALA A 35 -7.74 15.04 -11.29
CA ALA A 35 -6.42 15.57 -11.70
C ALA A 35 -5.75 16.30 -10.53
N ASP A 36 -6.54 17.05 -9.78
CA ASP A 36 -6.06 17.87 -8.66
C ASP A 36 -5.64 17.04 -7.44
N SER A 37 -5.97 15.74 -7.41
CA SER A 37 -5.59 14.83 -6.33
C SER A 37 -4.19 14.21 -6.48
N VAL A 38 -3.46 14.52 -7.56
CA VAL A 38 -2.11 13.98 -7.78
C VAL A 38 -1.16 14.49 -6.71
N CYS A 39 -0.64 13.59 -5.86
CA CYS A 39 0.17 13.97 -4.70
C CYS A 39 1.66 14.13 -5.00
N CYS A 40 2.16 13.50 -6.06
CA CYS A 40 3.58 13.50 -6.42
C CYS A 40 3.78 13.32 -7.93
N THR A 41 4.84 13.91 -8.45
CA THR A 41 5.23 13.79 -9.87
C THR A 41 6.40 12.82 -10.03
N ARG A 42 7.30 12.80 -9.04
CA ARG A 42 8.53 11.99 -9.04
C ARG A 42 8.44 10.86 -8.01
N TYR A 43 9.16 9.76 -8.25
CA TYR A 43 9.20 8.64 -7.29
C TYR A 43 9.86 9.04 -5.96
N GLN A 44 10.78 10.01 -5.98
CA GLN A 44 11.46 10.53 -4.81
C GLN A 44 10.53 11.29 -3.86
N GLU A 45 9.39 11.79 -4.35
CA GLU A 45 8.39 12.54 -3.58
C GLU A 45 7.34 11.62 -2.93
N VAL A 46 7.34 10.34 -3.29
CA VAL A 46 6.41 9.35 -2.76
C VAL A 46 6.70 9.10 -1.28
N TYR A 47 5.66 9.02 -0.47
CA TYR A 47 5.76 8.50 0.89
C TYR A 47 5.86 6.97 0.86
N TRP A 48 6.97 6.43 1.36
CA TRP A 48 7.26 4.99 1.33
C TRP A 48 6.97 4.34 2.68
N THR A 49 6.03 3.40 2.70
CA THR A 49 5.72 2.63 3.92
C THR A 49 6.79 1.57 4.12
N PRO A 50 7.56 1.59 5.23
CA PRO A 50 8.60 0.59 5.47
C PRO A 50 7.97 -0.77 5.78
N LEU A 51 8.59 -1.82 5.27
CA LEU A 51 8.26 -3.22 5.51
C LEU A 51 9.32 -3.86 6.41
N ASN A 52 8.89 -4.73 7.31
CA ASN A 52 9.76 -5.61 8.08
C ASN A 52 10.25 -6.78 7.21
N ALA A 53 11.13 -7.60 7.79
CA ALA A 53 11.64 -8.79 7.11
C ALA A 53 10.55 -9.84 6.86
N SER A 54 9.55 -9.91 7.73
CA SER A 54 8.33 -10.69 7.52
C SER A 54 7.15 -9.84 7.95
N ASP A 55 6.18 -9.65 7.06
CA ASP A 55 4.97 -8.87 7.29
C ASP A 55 3.78 -9.50 6.58
N ASN A 56 2.60 -9.39 7.18
CA ASN A 56 1.31 -9.67 6.55
C ASN A 56 0.44 -8.42 6.66
N ILE A 57 0.19 -7.77 5.52
CA ILE A 57 -0.41 -6.44 5.47
C ILE A 57 -1.72 -6.50 4.73
N LYS A 58 -2.78 -6.03 5.37
CA LYS A 58 -4.05 -5.72 4.70
C LYS A 58 -3.95 -4.31 4.13
N LEU A 59 -3.96 -4.22 2.81
CA LEU A 59 -3.84 -2.98 2.06
C LEU A 59 -5.21 -2.63 1.48
N LYS A 60 -5.70 -1.43 1.77
CA LYS A 60 -6.90 -0.89 1.15
C LYS A 60 -6.49 0.24 0.21
N ILE A 61 -6.74 0.06 -1.09
CA ILE A 61 -6.57 1.11 -2.10
C ILE A 61 -7.95 1.70 -2.34
N ASP A 62 -8.18 2.92 -1.89
CA ASP A 62 -9.46 3.63 -2.01
C ASP A 62 -9.25 5.12 -2.30
N SER A 63 -10.32 5.92 -2.26
CA SER A 63 -10.27 7.35 -2.53
C SER A 63 -9.37 8.17 -1.58
N SER A 64 -8.98 7.60 -0.43
CA SER A 64 -8.01 8.23 0.49
C SER A 64 -6.55 7.92 0.14
N SER A 65 -6.32 6.96 -0.75
CA SER A 65 -4.98 6.58 -1.19
C SER A 65 -4.35 7.67 -2.05
N PRO A 66 -3.01 7.82 -2.03
CA PRO A 66 -2.33 8.78 -2.88
C PRO A 66 -2.57 8.47 -4.36
N VAL A 67 -2.67 9.53 -5.17
CA VAL A 67 -2.86 9.44 -6.63
C VAL A 67 -1.59 9.88 -7.33
N ARG A 68 -1.24 9.16 -8.39
CA ARG A 68 -0.14 9.55 -9.27
C ARG A 68 -0.50 9.33 -10.73
N ASN A 69 0.13 10.12 -11.61
CA ASN A 69 0.13 9.86 -13.04
C ASN A 69 1.25 8.87 -13.42
N PHE A 70 0.89 7.64 -13.72
CA PHE A 70 1.81 6.63 -14.27
C PHE A 70 1.87 6.73 -15.79
N SER A 71 2.80 6.01 -16.42
CA SER A 71 2.88 5.94 -17.89
C SER A 71 1.60 5.35 -18.52
N SER A 72 0.89 4.47 -17.81
CA SER A 72 -0.41 3.92 -18.21
C SER A 72 -1.59 4.84 -17.89
N GLY A 73 -1.36 5.94 -17.18
CA GLY A 73 -2.34 6.93 -16.76
C GLY A 73 -2.50 7.03 -15.24
N ARG A 74 -3.52 7.78 -14.80
CA ARG A 74 -3.73 8.12 -13.38
C ARG A 74 -4.36 6.96 -12.60
N SER A 75 -3.81 6.65 -11.43
CA SER A 75 -4.36 5.64 -10.51
C SER A 75 -4.06 5.99 -9.05
N TYR A 76 -4.91 5.49 -8.16
CA TYR A 76 -4.54 5.30 -6.74
C TYR A 76 -3.44 4.26 -6.63
N PHE A 77 -2.56 4.40 -5.64
CA PHE A 77 -1.47 3.45 -5.43
C PHE A 77 -1.09 3.27 -3.96
N GLY A 78 -0.46 2.14 -3.66
CA GLY A 78 0.29 1.91 -2.43
C GLY A 78 1.79 1.88 -2.74
N ALA A 79 2.60 2.38 -1.81
CA ALA A 79 4.06 2.43 -1.95
C ALA A 79 4.76 1.91 -0.70
N PHE A 80 5.76 1.06 -0.92
CA PHE A 80 6.42 0.29 0.12
C PHE A 80 7.93 0.25 -0.08
N GLN A 81 8.66 0.17 1.02
CA GLN A 81 10.10 -0.02 1.05
C GLN A 81 10.41 -1.32 1.78
N PHE A 82 11.08 -2.26 1.11
CA PHE A 82 11.54 -3.48 1.75
C PHE A 82 12.56 -3.19 2.85
N SER A 83 12.61 -4.07 3.86
CA SER A 83 13.60 -3.97 4.93
C SER A 83 15.02 -3.87 4.35
N PRO A 84 15.84 -2.92 4.83
CA PRO A 84 17.24 -2.79 4.39
C PRO A 84 18.10 -4.03 4.65
N ARG A 85 17.64 -4.96 5.49
CA ARG A 85 18.33 -6.23 5.78
C ARG A 85 17.94 -7.36 4.83
N SER A 86 16.83 -7.23 4.12
CA SER A 86 16.30 -8.27 3.23
C SER A 86 17.11 -8.31 1.93
N GLY A 87 17.59 -9.50 1.59
CA GLY A 87 18.22 -9.84 0.30
C GLY A 87 17.18 -10.36 -0.67
N THR A 88 16.94 -11.66 -0.67
CA THR A 88 15.83 -12.29 -1.42
C THR A 88 14.57 -12.32 -0.57
N VAL A 89 13.45 -11.96 -1.18
CA VAL A 89 12.13 -11.91 -0.55
C VAL A 89 11.14 -12.68 -1.42
N ASN A 90 10.30 -13.49 -0.78
CA ASN A 90 9.08 -14.01 -1.37
C ASN A 90 7.93 -13.06 -1.06
N LEU A 91 7.34 -12.47 -2.10
CA LEU A 91 6.21 -11.56 -2.01
C LEU A 91 4.96 -12.25 -2.54
N THR A 92 3.96 -12.47 -1.69
CA THR A 92 2.64 -12.95 -2.12
C THR A 92 1.63 -11.81 -2.09
N LEU A 93 1.01 -11.52 -3.22
CA LEU A 93 -0.04 -10.51 -3.33
C LEU A 93 -1.37 -11.17 -3.67
N LYS A 94 -2.38 -10.89 -2.85
CA LYS A 94 -3.76 -11.31 -3.04
C LYS A 94 -4.64 -10.10 -3.28
N SER A 95 -5.43 -10.10 -4.35
CA SER A 95 -6.48 -9.11 -4.62
C SER A 95 -7.84 -9.73 -4.42
N LEU A 96 -8.56 -9.27 -3.41
CA LEU A 96 -9.81 -9.88 -2.98
C LEU A 96 -10.99 -9.33 -3.80
N VAL A 97 -11.92 -10.20 -4.16
CA VAL A 97 -13.23 -9.79 -4.66
C VAL A 97 -14.04 -9.24 -3.49
N PHE A 98 -14.61 -8.05 -3.68
CA PHE A 98 -15.48 -7.41 -2.70
C PHE A 98 -16.55 -6.57 -3.41
N ASN A 99 -17.82 -6.78 -3.08
CA ASN A 99 -18.97 -6.09 -3.69
C ASN A 99 -18.97 -6.13 -5.23
N ASP A 100 -18.83 -7.32 -5.82
CA ASP A 100 -18.75 -7.55 -7.26
C ASP A 100 -17.66 -6.73 -7.98
N GLN A 101 -16.66 -6.28 -7.22
CA GLN A 101 -15.50 -5.56 -7.71
C GLN A 101 -14.21 -6.27 -7.35
N ILE A 102 -13.22 -6.20 -8.23
CA ILE A 102 -11.87 -6.71 -7.99
C ILE A 102 -10.82 -5.69 -8.44
N PHE A 103 -9.72 -5.59 -7.70
CA PHE A 103 -8.60 -4.75 -8.09
C PHE A 103 -7.62 -5.53 -8.97
N MET A 104 -7.08 -4.90 -10.02
CA MET A 104 -6.10 -5.53 -10.93
C MET A 104 -4.70 -5.00 -10.64
N PRO A 105 -3.94 -5.61 -9.71
CA PRO A 105 -2.65 -5.09 -9.30
C PRO A 105 -1.59 -5.20 -10.40
N THR A 106 -0.92 -4.08 -10.62
CA THR A 106 0.37 -3.94 -11.27
C THR A 106 1.39 -3.54 -10.22
N LEU A 107 2.48 -4.31 -10.15
CA LEU A 107 3.59 -4.11 -9.24
C LEU A 107 4.76 -3.50 -10.00
N VAL A 108 5.32 -2.40 -9.50
CA VAL A 108 6.52 -1.76 -10.04
C VAL A 108 7.60 -1.78 -8.98
N PHE A 109 8.70 -2.46 -9.28
CA PHE A 109 9.87 -2.58 -8.42
C PHE A 109 10.93 -1.58 -8.88
N LEU A 110 11.48 -0.81 -7.94
CA LEU A 110 12.44 0.24 -8.23
C LEU A 110 13.75 0.04 -7.49
N ASP A 111 14.84 0.49 -8.12
CA ASP A 111 16.18 0.50 -7.53
C ASP A 111 16.34 1.58 -6.44
N ALA A 112 17.51 1.62 -5.79
CA ALA A 112 17.84 2.60 -4.77
C ALA A 112 17.77 4.08 -5.23
N ASN A 113 17.81 4.33 -6.54
CA ASN A 113 17.69 5.67 -7.14
C ASN A 113 16.25 5.96 -7.62
N TYR A 114 15.30 5.07 -7.32
CA TYR A 114 13.90 5.13 -7.70
C TYR A 114 13.65 5.02 -9.21
N HIS A 115 14.52 4.32 -9.95
CA HIS A 115 14.24 3.95 -11.34
C HIS A 115 13.48 2.61 -11.38
N PRO A 116 12.39 2.50 -12.15
CA PRO A 116 11.70 1.23 -12.37
C PRO A 116 12.64 0.19 -13.00
N GLN A 117 12.77 -0.97 -12.35
CA GLN A 117 13.61 -2.08 -12.83
C GLN A 117 12.78 -3.25 -13.33
N LYS A 118 11.66 -3.55 -12.66
CA LYS A 118 10.75 -4.63 -13.04
C LYS A 118 9.30 -4.19 -12.88
N THR A 119 8.44 -4.65 -13.77
CA THR A 119 7.00 -4.44 -13.67
C THR A 119 6.30 -5.76 -13.88
N PHE A 120 5.42 -6.14 -12.96
CA PHE A 120 4.61 -7.33 -13.06
C PHE A 120 3.14 -6.95 -13.01
N GLN A 121 2.34 -7.67 -13.77
CA GLN A 121 0.90 -7.53 -13.78
C GLN A 121 0.34 -8.88 -13.36
N ILE A 122 -0.58 -8.89 -12.39
CA ILE A 122 -1.20 -10.15 -12.00
C ILE A 122 -2.04 -10.68 -13.17
N ASP A 123 -1.91 -11.98 -13.43
CA ASP A 123 -2.65 -12.64 -14.51
C ASP A 123 -4.09 -12.95 -14.03
N PRO A 124 -5.15 -12.56 -14.78
CA PRO A 124 -6.53 -12.96 -14.49
C PRO A 124 -6.73 -14.47 -14.30
N HIS A 125 -5.91 -15.32 -14.92
CA HIS A 125 -5.94 -16.77 -14.75
C HIS A 125 -5.44 -17.24 -13.37
N GLN A 126 -4.81 -16.36 -12.59
CA GLN A 126 -4.45 -16.63 -11.20
C GLN A 126 -5.63 -16.45 -10.23
N LEU A 127 -6.85 -16.52 -10.75
CA LEU A 127 -8.05 -16.57 -9.93
C LEU A 127 -8.01 -17.81 -9.03
N ARG A 128 -8.20 -17.59 -7.75
CA ARG A 128 -8.43 -18.59 -6.72
C ARG A 128 -9.83 -18.39 -6.21
N PHE A 129 -10.56 -19.49 -6.16
CA PHE A 129 -11.94 -19.48 -5.76
C PHE A 129 -12.06 -19.49 -4.24
N SER A 130 -13.17 -18.99 -3.74
CA SER A 130 -13.46 -18.92 -2.33
C SER A 130 -13.33 -20.30 -1.68
N ASP A 131 -12.68 -20.33 -0.53
CA ASP A 131 -12.56 -21.51 0.34
C ASP A 131 -13.09 -21.17 1.75
N VAL A 132 -12.81 -22.02 2.73
CA VAL A 132 -13.29 -21.84 4.11
C VAL A 132 -12.75 -20.55 4.75
N PHE A 133 -11.60 -20.06 4.30
CA PHE A 133 -10.87 -18.97 4.95
C PHE A 133 -10.79 -17.69 4.13
N GLU A 134 -10.77 -17.80 2.80
CA GLU A 134 -10.53 -16.68 1.91
C GLU A 134 -11.61 -16.57 0.82
N PRO A 135 -12.05 -15.36 0.45
CA PRO A 135 -12.98 -15.16 -0.65
C PRO A 135 -12.31 -15.42 -2.00
N ASP A 136 -13.10 -15.34 -3.07
CA ASP A 136 -12.57 -15.28 -4.44
C ASP A 136 -11.52 -14.17 -4.56
N ARG A 137 -10.41 -14.46 -5.21
CA ARG A 137 -9.25 -13.56 -5.25
C ARG A 137 -8.32 -13.86 -6.41
N LEU A 138 -7.57 -12.86 -6.86
CA LEU A 138 -6.37 -13.09 -7.64
C LEU A 138 -5.19 -13.28 -6.69
N GLU A 139 -4.39 -14.33 -6.86
CA GLU A 139 -3.27 -14.61 -5.96
C GLU A 139 -2.02 -15.00 -6.74
N GLN A 140 -0.93 -14.27 -6.50
CA GLN A 140 0.34 -14.54 -7.15
C GLN A 140 1.53 -14.23 -6.23
N SER A 141 2.55 -15.09 -6.29
CA SER A 141 3.80 -14.95 -5.55
C SER A 141 4.96 -14.59 -6.48
N TYR A 142 5.90 -13.80 -5.97
CA TYR A 142 7.05 -13.29 -6.68
C TYR A 142 8.30 -13.41 -5.81
N GLN A 143 9.33 -14.08 -6.33
CA GLN A 143 10.65 -14.05 -5.71
C GLN A 143 11.41 -12.82 -6.22
N ILE A 144 11.71 -11.88 -5.32
CA ILE A 144 12.33 -10.60 -5.65
C ILE A 144 13.64 -10.42 -4.90
N ASN A 145 14.60 -9.74 -5.53
CA ASN A 145 15.83 -9.33 -4.89
C ASN A 145 15.62 -7.91 -4.34
N ALA A 146 15.26 -7.82 -3.05
CA ALA A 146 15.05 -6.55 -2.36
C ALA A 146 16.33 -5.73 -2.27
N GLU A 147 17.51 -6.36 -2.44
CA GLU A 147 18.77 -5.65 -2.52
C GLU A 147 18.92 -4.77 -3.74
N GLN A 148 18.56 -5.30 -4.90
CA GLN A 148 18.56 -4.58 -6.17
C GLN A 148 17.33 -3.68 -6.31
N THR A 149 16.17 -4.11 -5.80
CA THR A 149 14.91 -3.37 -5.90
C THR A 149 14.27 -3.14 -4.52
N PRO A 150 14.76 -2.18 -3.73
CA PRO A 150 14.28 -1.94 -2.36
C PRO A 150 12.90 -1.28 -2.28
N TYR A 151 12.35 -0.79 -3.39
CA TYR A 151 11.06 -0.09 -3.41
C TYR A 151 10.03 -0.81 -4.28
N LEU A 152 8.77 -0.77 -3.84
CA LEU A 152 7.63 -1.38 -4.51
C LEU A 152 6.46 -0.40 -4.56
N ILE A 153 5.85 -0.26 -5.74
CA ILE A 153 4.56 0.39 -5.92
C ILE A 153 3.54 -0.62 -6.42
N ILE A 154 2.32 -0.55 -5.88
CA ILE A 154 1.17 -1.35 -6.30
C ILE A 154 0.05 -0.39 -6.73
N PHE A 155 -0.43 -0.53 -7.95
CA PHE A 155 -1.53 0.27 -8.50
C PHE A 155 -2.31 -0.54 -9.54
N THR A 156 -3.37 0.00 -10.14
CA THR A 156 -4.05 -0.64 -11.28
C THR A 156 -3.90 0.20 -12.53
N GLN A 157 -3.77 -0.44 -13.69
CA GLN A 157 -3.64 0.29 -14.94
C GLN A 157 -5.04 0.74 -15.42
N PRO A 158 -5.19 1.99 -15.89
CA PRO A 158 -6.47 2.50 -16.41
C PRO A 158 -7.13 1.64 -17.50
N ASN A 159 -6.33 1.02 -18.38
CA ASN A 159 -6.84 0.12 -19.42
C ASN A 159 -7.44 -1.18 -18.89
N GLN A 160 -7.17 -1.54 -17.64
CA GLN A 160 -7.71 -2.73 -16.98
C GLN A 160 -8.99 -2.45 -16.22
N VAL A 161 -9.38 -1.20 -16.02
CA VAL A 161 -10.53 -0.82 -15.21
C VAL A 161 -11.83 -0.88 -16.03
N GLY A 162 -12.93 -1.33 -15.41
CA GLY A 162 -14.23 -1.48 -16.05
C GLY A 162 -14.36 -2.76 -16.89
N GLN A 163 -13.38 -3.66 -16.84
CA GLN A 163 -13.45 -4.98 -17.47
C GLN A 163 -14.24 -5.94 -16.57
N THR A 164 -14.87 -6.95 -17.17
CA THR A 164 -15.62 -7.98 -16.43
C THR A 164 -14.83 -9.28 -16.40
N ILE A 165 -14.57 -9.79 -15.20
CA ILE A 165 -14.08 -11.15 -14.94
C ILE A 165 -15.28 -12.01 -14.55
N THR A 166 -15.40 -13.19 -15.16
CA THR A 166 -16.50 -14.12 -14.84
C THR A 166 -16.02 -15.20 -13.88
N ILE A 167 -16.65 -15.29 -12.72
CA ILE A 167 -16.39 -16.33 -11.73
C ILE A 167 -17.45 -17.42 -11.88
N PRO A 168 -17.08 -18.68 -12.18
CA PRO A 168 -18.03 -19.77 -12.33
C PRO A 168 -18.81 -19.99 -11.03
N HIS A 169 -20.12 -20.18 -11.15
CA HIS A 169 -20.97 -20.41 -10.00
C HIS A 169 -20.51 -21.66 -9.21
N PRO A 170 -20.47 -21.65 -7.87
CA PRO A 170 -19.95 -22.76 -7.07
C PRO A 170 -20.66 -24.10 -7.36
N ALA A 171 -21.97 -24.05 -7.63
CA ALA A 171 -22.73 -25.24 -8.03
C ALA A 171 -22.25 -25.89 -9.35
N LYS A 172 -21.80 -25.10 -10.33
CA LYS A 172 -21.21 -25.64 -11.57
C LYS A 172 -19.86 -26.28 -11.31
N ARG A 173 -19.02 -25.60 -10.53
CA ARG A 173 -17.70 -26.08 -10.12
C ARG A 173 -17.78 -27.44 -9.42
N ARG A 174 -18.69 -27.55 -8.44
CA ARG A 174 -18.97 -28.81 -7.75
C ARG A 174 -19.46 -29.90 -8.70
N ALA A 175 -20.38 -29.57 -9.61
CA ALA A 175 -20.87 -30.54 -10.60
C ALA A 175 -19.74 -31.08 -11.50
N ILE A 176 -18.79 -30.22 -11.91
CA ILE A 176 -17.61 -30.64 -12.68
C ILE A 176 -16.72 -31.57 -11.86
N GLU A 177 -16.46 -31.24 -10.59
CA GLU A 177 -15.64 -32.04 -9.68
C GLU A 177 -16.27 -33.41 -9.37
N ASP A 178 -17.61 -33.45 -9.21
CA ASP A 178 -18.38 -34.66 -8.94
C ASP A 178 -18.69 -35.48 -10.23
N GLY A 179 -18.35 -34.97 -11.41
CA GLY A 179 -18.72 -35.58 -12.70
C GLY A 179 -20.23 -35.60 -12.98
N ALA A 180 -20.98 -34.72 -12.31
CA ALA A 180 -22.43 -34.60 -12.41
C ALA A 180 -22.85 -33.69 -13.59
N PRO A 181 -24.12 -33.78 -14.04
CA PRO A 181 -24.66 -32.83 -15.01
C PRO A 181 -24.57 -31.37 -14.53
N LEU A 182 -24.21 -30.46 -15.42
CA LEU A 182 -24.10 -29.03 -15.10
C LEU A 182 -25.48 -28.41 -14.79
N PRO A 183 -25.64 -27.70 -13.65
CA PRO A 183 -26.87 -27.00 -13.35
C PRO A 183 -27.06 -25.74 -14.22
N ILE A 184 -28.31 -25.39 -14.49
CA ILE A 184 -28.70 -24.18 -15.24
C ILE A 184 -28.67 -22.97 -14.29
N VAL A 185 -27.47 -22.50 -13.96
CA VAL A 185 -27.24 -21.31 -13.12
C VAL A 185 -26.31 -20.32 -13.82
N ALA A 186 -26.50 -19.03 -13.57
CA ALA A 186 -25.62 -18.00 -14.13
C ALA A 186 -24.30 -17.93 -13.35
N ASP A 187 -23.21 -17.60 -14.04
CA ASP A 187 -21.93 -17.29 -13.41
C ASP A 187 -21.93 -15.87 -12.85
N ILE A 188 -21.00 -15.58 -11.96
CA ILE A 188 -20.95 -14.34 -11.19
C ILE A 188 -20.02 -13.35 -11.92
N PRO A 189 -20.54 -12.24 -12.47
CA PRO A 189 -19.70 -11.23 -13.10
C PRO A 189 -19.10 -10.30 -12.04
N VAL A 190 -17.80 -10.07 -12.12
CA VAL A 190 -17.05 -9.15 -11.24
C VAL A 190 -16.39 -8.08 -12.11
N THR A 191 -16.53 -6.82 -11.72
CA THR A 191 -15.97 -5.69 -12.47
C THR A 191 -14.63 -5.26 -11.90
N THR A 192 -13.65 -4.97 -12.75
CA THR A 192 -12.37 -4.44 -12.30
C THR A 192 -12.46 -2.94 -11.98
N GLY A 193 -11.78 -2.47 -10.94
CA GLY A 193 -11.87 -1.07 -10.51
C GLY A 193 -10.56 -0.42 -10.07
N TYR A 194 -10.59 0.91 -9.90
CA TYR A 194 -9.48 1.72 -9.36
C TYR A 194 -9.23 1.50 -7.86
N GLN A 195 -10.18 0.89 -7.17
CA GLN A 195 -10.16 0.68 -5.73
C GLN A 195 -10.33 -0.80 -5.43
N GLY A 196 -9.83 -1.24 -4.27
CA GLY A 196 -10.07 -2.59 -3.77
C GLY A 196 -9.25 -2.93 -2.53
N SER A 197 -9.45 -4.16 -2.07
CA SER A 197 -8.83 -4.72 -0.89
C SER A 197 -7.80 -5.77 -1.28
N LEU A 198 -6.59 -5.60 -0.77
CA LEU A 198 -5.44 -6.44 -1.05
C LEU A 198 -4.89 -7.03 0.26
N THR A 199 -4.31 -8.22 0.18
CA THR A 199 -3.45 -8.76 1.24
C THR A 199 -2.07 -8.99 0.66
N MET A 200 -1.05 -8.42 1.28
CA MET A 200 0.34 -8.55 0.87
C MET A 200 1.13 -9.24 1.97
N THR A 201 1.70 -10.40 1.67
CA THR A 201 2.62 -11.12 2.56
C THR A 201 4.04 -10.98 2.02
N VAL A 202 4.96 -10.62 2.89
CA VAL A 202 6.37 -10.42 2.59
C VAL A 202 7.16 -11.37 3.49
N GLU A 203 8.03 -12.19 2.91
CA GLU A 203 8.88 -13.12 3.66
C GLU A 203 10.31 -13.06 3.15
N THR A 204 11.25 -12.66 4.02
CA THR A 204 12.67 -12.63 3.67
C THR A 204 13.25 -14.03 3.71
N GLU A 205 13.68 -14.52 2.54
CA GLU A 205 14.31 -15.83 2.38
C GLU A 205 15.83 -15.76 2.63
N SER A 206 16.46 -14.62 2.31
CA SER A 206 17.88 -14.40 2.53
C SER A 206 18.18 -12.99 3.04
N ILE A 207 19.22 -12.86 3.85
CA ILE A 207 19.65 -11.59 4.44
C ILE A 207 20.78 -11.02 3.57
N ARG A 208 20.86 -9.70 3.43
CA ARG A 208 21.98 -9.05 2.73
C ARG A 208 23.30 -9.35 3.43
N GLN A 209 24.29 -9.78 2.66
CA GLN A 209 25.62 -10.09 3.17
C GLN A 209 26.35 -8.84 3.71
N HIS A 210 25.89 -7.63 3.35
CA HIS A 210 26.46 -6.35 3.77
C HIS A 210 25.74 -5.67 4.95
N ALA A 211 24.81 -6.35 5.64
CA ALA A 211 24.02 -5.75 6.72
C ALA A 211 24.76 -5.59 8.08
N LEU A 212 26.04 -5.95 8.17
CA LEU A 212 26.83 -5.93 9.42
C LEU A 212 27.98 -4.92 9.36
N GLN A 213 27.68 -3.63 9.31
CA GLN A 213 28.73 -2.64 9.59
C GLN A 213 28.23 -1.32 10.15
N GLN A 214 27.42 -1.34 11.21
CA GLN A 214 27.35 -0.24 12.17
C GLN A 214 27.17 -0.79 13.60
N SER A 215 28.20 -1.48 14.07
CA SER A 215 28.49 -1.55 15.51
C SER A 215 29.68 -0.60 15.73
N PRO A 216 29.63 0.35 16.69
CA PRO A 216 30.83 1.06 17.10
C PRO A 216 31.84 0.02 17.61
N PRO A 217 33.11 0.05 17.20
CA PRO A 217 34.11 -0.79 17.84
C PRO A 217 34.27 -0.29 19.29
N THR A 218 33.80 -1.08 20.25
CA THR A 218 34.25 -1.01 21.64
C THR A 218 35.71 -1.44 21.67
N SER A 219 36.59 -0.50 21.32
CA SER A 219 38.03 -0.65 21.48
C SER A 219 38.39 -0.45 22.94
N GLY A 220 38.25 -1.53 23.73
CA GLY A 220 38.98 -1.65 24.97
C GLY A 220 40.45 -1.89 24.65
N ASN A 221 41.27 -0.84 24.69
CA ASN A 221 42.56 -0.86 25.39
C ASN A 221 43.25 0.51 25.41
N ARG A 222 43.72 0.83 26.61
CA ARG A 222 44.54 1.98 27.01
C ARG A 222 45.86 2.06 26.22
N ALA A 223 46.25 3.26 25.81
CA ALA A 223 47.46 3.95 26.28
C ALA A 223 47.57 5.36 25.67
N MET A 224 47.96 6.31 26.54
CA MET A 224 48.37 7.70 26.22
C MET A 224 49.49 7.76 25.17
N VAL A 225 49.56 8.85 24.40
CA VAL A 225 50.72 9.79 24.35
C VAL A 225 50.42 10.94 23.35
N ASN A 226 50.46 12.15 23.91
CA ASN A 226 50.83 13.51 23.43
C ASN A 226 50.54 14.03 21.99
N THR A 227 49.97 15.24 21.98
CA THR A 227 49.90 16.32 20.94
C THR A 227 51.29 16.85 20.50
N PRO A 228 51.45 17.82 19.56
CA PRO A 228 50.48 18.65 18.78
C PRO A 228 50.79 18.81 17.26
N THR A 229 49.88 19.44 16.48
CA THR A 229 50.10 20.63 15.59
C THR A 229 49.00 20.77 14.52
N SER A 230 48.38 21.95 14.45
CA SER A 230 47.40 22.41 13.44
C SER A 230 48.11 22.90 12.16
N PRO A 231 47.46 23.01 10.97
CA PRO A 231 46.56 24.15 10.71
C PRO A 231 45.36 23.90 9.76
N LYS A 232 44.43 24.86 9.83
CA LYS A 232 43.15 25.00 9.09
C LYS A 232 43.30 25.08 7.57
N SER A 233 42.30 24.57 6.84
CA SER A 233 41.70 25.27 5.69
C SER A 233 40.24 24.82 5.46
N ASN A 234 39.47 25.72 4.87
CA ASN A 234 38.02 25.88 4.91
C ASN A 234 37.49 25.90 3.48
N ILE A 235 36.61 24.97 3.06
CA ILE A 235 35.70 25.17 1.91
C ILE A 235 34.34 24.52 2.19
N LYS A 236 33.31 25.35 2.03
CA LYS A 236 31.87 25.17 2.26
C LYS A 236 31.24 24.03 1.44
N ASN A 237 30.40 23.24 2.10
CA ASN A 237 29.42 22.34 1.50
C ASN A 237 28.04 22.54 2.16
N ASN A 238 27.20 23.40 1.57
CA ASN A 238 25.79 23.51 1.96
C ASN A 238 25.02 22.30 1.40
N ARG A 239 24.91 21.27 2.22
CA ARG A 239 23.94 20.19 2.03
C ARG A 239 23.00 20.24 3.24
N TRP A 240 21.74 20.57 3.01
CA TRP A 240 20.68 20.56 4.01
C TRP A 240 20.51 19.13 4.52
N GLN A 241 21.22 18.81 5.59
CA GLN A 241 21.03 17.62 6.39
C GLN A 241 20.07 18.00 7.51
N HIS A 242 18.84 17.49 7.46
CA HIS A 242 18.05 17.30 8.68
C HIS A 242 18.69 16.15 9.47
N THR A 243 19.80 16.46 10.12
CA THR A 243 20.39 15.69 11.22
C THR A 243 20.76 16.69 12.31
N ALA A 244 19.78 17.49 12.73
CA ALA A 244 19.86 18.13 14.02
C ALA A 244 19.57 17.04 15.07
N PRO A 245 20.45 16.83 16.08
CA PRO A 245 20.05 16.11 17.28
C PRO A 245 18.79 16.78 17.87
N PRO A 246 17.91 16.05 18.57
CA PRO A 246 16.76 16.66 19.23
C PRO A 246 17.25 17.85 20.05
N GLN A 247 16.66 19.03 19.82
CA GLN A 247 17.01 20.24 20.56
C GLN A 247 16.93 19.93 22.05
N ALA A 248 17.89 20.37 22.86
CA ALA A 248 17.93 20.05 24.29
C ALA A 248 16.60 20.38 25.01
N GLU A 249 15.92 21.43 24.55
CA GLU A 249 14.59 21.84 25.02
C GLU A 249 13.50 20.78 24.75
N SER A 250 13.55 20.09 23.60
CA SER A 250 12.62 19.00 23.29
C SER A 250 12.84 17.78 24.20
N THR A 251 14.09 17.46 24.54
CA THR A 251 14.40 16.33 25.43
C THR A 251 13.89 16.57 26.85
N HIS A 252 14.08 17.77 27.37
CA HIS A 252 13.59 18.15 28.70
C HIS A 252 12.05 18.13 28.76
N TYR A 253 11.38 18.66 27.73
CA TYR A 253 9.93 18.68 27.64
C TYR A 253 9.34 17.27 27.78
N TYR A 254 9.77 16.32 26.94
CA TYR A 254 9.21 14.96 26.96
C TYR A 254 9.54 14.20 28.25
N ARG A 255 10.74 14.38 28.83
CA ARG A 255 11.08 13.75 30.11
C ARG A 255 10.15 14.25 31.23
N SER A 256 10.01 15.57 31.37
CA SER A 256 9.14 16.16 32.40
C SER A 256 7.66 15.82 32.22
N ALA A 257 7.16 15.81 30.98
CA ALA A 257 5.77 15.50 30.68
C ALA A 257 5.42 14.03 30.98
N ILE A 258 6.34 13.10 30.70
CA ILE A 258 6.16 11.66 31.01
C ILE A 258 6.17 11.44 32.52
N GLU A 259 7.12 12.03 33.25
CA GLU A 259 7.18 11.91 34.72
C GLU A 259 5.90 12.43 35.37
N HIS A 260 5.41 13.59 34.91
CA HIS A 260 4.15 14.17 35.41
C HIS A 260 2.92 13.34 35.06
N ALA A 261 2.84 12.76 33.85
CA ALA A 261 1.70 11.91 33.48
C ALA A 261 1.67 10.63 34.34
N VAL A 262 2.83 10.08 34.67
CA VAL A 262 2.95 8.91 35.56
C VAL A 262 2.60 9.27 37.01
N SER A 263 3.02 10.42 37.54
CA SER A 263 2.65 10.84 38.91
C SER A 263 1.14 11.06 39.06
N GLU A 264 0.48 11.58 38.02
CA GLU A 264 -0.98 11.74 37.96
C GLU A 264 -1.74 10.43 37.69
N HIS A 265 -1.05 9.29 37.64
CA HIS A 265 -1.62 7.96 37.33
C HIS A 265 -2.28 7.87 35.93
N ASP A 266 -1.98 8.81 35.04
CA ASP A 266 -2.45 8.82 33.66
C ASP A 266 -1.47 8.06 32.75
N ILE A 267 -1.49 6.73 32.89
CA ILE A 267 -0.59 5.84 32.14
C ILE A 267 -0.85 5.91 30.63
N ALA A 268 -2.10 6.13 30.22
CA ALA A 268 -2.46 6.25 28.81
C ALA A 268 -1.77 7.46 28.16
N LYS A 269 -1.81 8.61 28.82
CA LYS A 269 -1.10 9.82 28.37
C LYS A 269 0.43 9.65 28.42
N ALA A 270 0.96 8.99 29.45
CA ALA A 270 2.39 8.72 29.56
C ALA A 270 2.92 7.85 28.40
N LEU A 271 2.14 6.85 27.97
CA LEU A 271 2.49 6.00 26.81
C LEU A 271 2.43 6.76 25.48
N ALA A 272 1.42 7.61 25.28
CA ALA A 272 1.32 8.45 24.09
C ALA A 272 2.53 9.39 23.96
N LEU A 273 2.90 10.08 25.04
CA LEU A 273 4.08 10.95 25.10
C LEU A 273 5.40 10.18 24.87
N LEU A 274 5.48 8.94 25.36
CA LEU A 274 6.63 8.07 25.15
C LEU A 274 6.78 7.68 23.67
N ASP A 275 5.68 7.37 22.98
CA ASP A 275 5.71 6.95 21.58
C ASP A 275 6.03 8.13 20.65
N GLU A 276 5.52 9.33 20.95
CA GLU A 276 5.94 10.57 20.28
C GLU A 276 7.44 10.84 20.45
N ALA A 277 7.96 10.72 21.68
CA ALA A 277 9.37 10.94 21.95
C ALA A 277 10.29 9.89 21.28
N LYS A 278 9.84 8.64 21.15
CA LYS A 278 10.54 7.60 20.37
C LYS A 278 10.55 7.94 18.88
N ALA A 279 9.44 8.43 18.33
CA ALA A 279 9.35 8.88 16.94
C ALA A 279 10.35 10.03 16.65
N LEU A 280 10.58 10.89 17.65
CA LEU A 280 11.56 11.97 17.61
C LEU A 280 13.00 11.55 17.94
N ARG A 281 13.26 10.26 18.20
CA ARG A 281 14.58 9.70 18.56
C ARG A 281 15.23 10.37 19.78
N ILE A 282 14.42 10.73 20.78
CA ILE A 282 14.93 11.30 22.02
C ILE A 282 15.67 10.23 22.83
N PRO A 283 16.94 10.45 23.22
CA PRO A 283 17.72 9.46 23.96
C PRO A 283 17.19 9.27 25.39
N ASP A 284 17.33 8.03 25.88
CA ASP A 284 17.00 7.58 27.24
C ASP A 284 15.53 7.71 27.67
N ILE A 285 14.61 8.05 26.77
CA ILE A 285 13.21 8.31 27.14
C ILE A 285 12.48 7.08 27.69
N GLN A 286 12.84 5.89 27.23
CA GLN A 286 12.30 4.62 27.76
C GLN A 286 12.74 4.38 29.21
N GLN A 287 13.98 4.75 29.56
CA GLN A 287 14.50 4.62 30.92
C GLN A 287 13.79 5.60 31.86
N THR A 288 13.51 6.82 31.40
CA THR A 288 12.71 7.81 32.14
C THR A 288 11.31 7.27 32.49
N PHE A 289 10.62 6.65 31.53
CA PHE A 289 9.30 6.05 31.78
C PHE A 289 9.37 4.91 32.81
N ILE A 290 10.32 3.98 32.66
CA ILE A 290 10.49 2.85 33.59
C ILE A 290 10.80 3.35 35.01
N HIS A 291 11.70 4.34 35.12
CA HIS A 291 12.04 4.96 36.41
C HIS A 291 10.83 5.62 37.06
N ALA A 292 10.04 6.38 36.31
CA ALA A 292 8.83 7.05 36.82
C ALA A 292 7.80 6.04 37.36
N ILE A 293 7.58 4.93 36.66
CA ILE A 293 6.65 3.87 37.10
C ILE A 293 7.15 3.19 38.37
N ASN A 294 8.44 2.89 38.46
CA ASN A 294 9.05 2.29 39.66
C ASN A 294 8.92 3.22 40.87
N MET A 295 9.10 4.53 40.68
CA MET A 295 8.90 5.54 41.73
C MET A 295 7.45 5.59 42.20
N MET A 296 6.49 5.67 41.28
CA MET A 296 5.05 5.64 41.59
C MET A 296 4.66 4.36 42.35
N GLN A 297 5.17 3.20 41.95
CA GLN A 297 4.92 1.93 42.64
C GLN A 297 5.53 1.90 44.04
N SER A 298 6.72 2.47 44.22
CA SER A 298 7.40 2.54 45.53
C SER A 298 6.66 3.43 46.54
N GLU A 299 6.04 4.53 46.07
CA GLU A 299 5.21 5.40 46.91
C GLU A 299 3.91 4.71 47.37
N LYS A 300 3.35 3.84 46.51
CA LYS A 300 2.15 3.07 46.81
C LYS A 300 2.37 1.96 47.84
N CYS A 301 3.62 1.48 47.98
CA CYS A 301 4.00 0.50 49.00
C CYS A 301 4.41 1.13 50.35
N ARG A 302 4.49 2.46 50.44
CA ARG A 302 4.89 3.19 51.66
C ARG A 302 3.70 3.78 52.44
N LYS A 303 2.49 3.74 51.88
CA LYS A 303 1.22 4.04 52.57
C LYS A 303 0.50 2.76 52.90
#